data_AF-R2NTT2-F1
#
_entry.id   AF-R2NTT2-F1
#
_cell.length_a   1.000
_cell.length_b   1.000
_cell.length_c   1.000
_cell.angle_alpha   90.00
_cell.angle_beta   90.00
_cell.angle_gamma   90.00
#
_symmetry.space_group_name_H-M   'P 1'
#
loop_
_entity.id
_entity.type
_entity.pdbx_description
1 polymer ?
#
loop_
_entity_poly.entity_id
_entity_poly.type
_entity_poly.pdbx_seq_one_letter_code
_entity_poly.pdbx_strand_id
1 'polypeptide(L)'
;MTKKSSNREKTKWLFLLFIAILCFVLAFSTQQLIFNFIAIALAVYIYKYGNPILFKEYDERRKNKYEEAMQVRKAAQTAISSKRIFKK
;
A
#
# COMPACT_ATOMS: atom_id res chain seq x y z
N MET A 1 -9.05 -21.87 9.89
CA MET A 1 -7.66 -21.89 10.38
C MET A 1 -7.32 -20.56 11.06
N THR A 2 -7.24 -20.60 12.40
CA THR A 2 -6.48 -19.73 13.33
C THR A 2 -6.34 -18.21 13.04
N LYS A 3 -7.41 -17.44 13.29
CA LYS A 3 -7.42 -15.95 13.35
C LYS A 3 -6.37 -15.33 14.30
N LYS A 4 -5.81 -16.12 15.23
CA LYS A 4 -4.89 -15.69 16.31
C LYS A 4 -3.44 -15.47 15.85
N SER A 5 -2.94 -16.18 14.82
CA SER A 5 -1.56 -16.03 14.31
C SER A 5 -1.40 -14.76 13.46
N SER A 6 -2.39 -14.48 12.60
CA SER A 6 -2.43 -13.27 11.76
C SER A 6 -2.34 -11.97 12.57
N ASN A 7 -3.00 -11.92 13.73
CA ASN A 7 -2.99 -10.71 14.55
C ASN A 7 -1.59 -10.45 15.16
N ARG A 8 -0.89 -11.50 15.58
CA ARG A 8 0.46 -11.37 16.16
C ARG A 8 1.47 -10.85 15.13
N GLU A 9 1.38 -11.28 13.88
CA GLU A 9 2.22 -10.77 12.80
C GLU A 9 1.90 -9.31 12.47
N LYS A 10 0.61 -8.95 12.35
CA LYS A 10 0.20 -7.55 12.19
C LYS A 10 0.74 -6.67 13.31
N THR A 11 0.63 -7.09 14.57
CA THR A 11 1.17 -6.35 15.72
C THR A 11 2.69 -6.17 15.63
N LYS A 12 3.43 -7.21 15.23
CA LYS A 12 4.90 -7.10 15.03
C LYS A 12 5.25 -6.04 13.99
N TRP A 13 4.59 -6.06 12.84
CA TRP A 13 4.85 -5.08 11.78
C TRP A 13 4.40 -3.67 12.18
N LEU A 14 3.33 -3.55 12.93
CA LEU A 14 2.83 -2.27 13.43
C LEU A 14 3.78 -1.68 14.47
N PHE A 15 4.36 -2.53 15.32
CA PHE A 15 5.42 -2.14 16.25
C PHE A 15 6.71 -1.75 15.51
N LEU A 16 7.10 -2.47 14.45
CA LEU A 16 8.25 -2.10 13.62
C LEU A 16 8.03 -0.74 12.93
N LEU A 17 6.81 -0.49 12.43
CA LEU A 17 6.41 0.78 11.85
C LEU A 17 6.48 1.91 12.89
N PHE A 18 6.02 1.65 14.11
CA PHE A 18 6.13 2.60 15.21
C PHE A 18 7.59 2.94 15.55
N ILE A 19 8.47 1.94 15.61
CA ILE A 19 9.91 2.15 15.80
C ILE A 19 10.51 2.99 14.67
N ALA A 20 10.15 2.70 13.42
CA ALA A 20 10.65 3.46 12.27
C ALA A 20 10.26 4.95 12.36
N ILE A 21 9.03 5.25 12.80
CA ILE A 21 8.56 6.62 13.02
C ILE A 21 9.36 7.28 14.17
N LEU A 22 9.57 6.59 15.29
CA LEU A 22 10.38 7.10 16.39
C LEU A 22 11.82 7.39 15.96
N CYS A 23 12.45 6.47 15.22
CA CYS A 23 13.79 6.67 14.66
C CYS A 23 13.84 7.89 13.75
N PHE A 24 12.82 8.10 12.91
CA PHE A 24 12.73 9.29 12.07
C PHE A 24 12.62 10.59 12.88
N VAL A 25 11.77 10.62 13.92
CA VAL A 25 11.63 11.79 14.80
C VAL A 25 12.95 12.08 15.53
N LEU A 26 13.63 11.06 16.03
CA LEU A 26 14.93 11.20 16.68
C LEU A 26 16.02 11.67 15.72
N ALA A 27 16.06 11.12 14.50
CA ALA A 27 16.98 11.57 13.45
C ALA A 27 16.77 13.04 13.09
N PHE A 28 15.50 13.45 12.96
CA PHE A 28 15.12 14.83 12.69
C PHE A 28 15.54 15.76 13.84
N SER A 29 15.30 15.35 15.09
CA SER A 29 15.66 16.15 16.28
C SER A 29 17.17 16.28 16.49
N THR A 30 17.95 15.24 16.18
CA THR A 30 19.40 15.21 16.43
C THR A 30 20.23 15.72 15.26
N GLN A 31 19.61 16.00 14.10
CA GLN A 31 20.27 16.39 12.84
C GLN A 31 21.35 15.41 12.34
N GLN A 32 21.39 14.21 12.92
CA GLN A 32 22.34 13.16 12.59
C GLN A 32 21.85 12.42 11.34
N LEU A 33 22.46 12.73 10.20
CA LEU A 33 22.07 12.19 8.88
C LEU A 33 22.14 10.65 8.81
N ILE A 34 22.98 10.01 9.63
CA ILE A 34 23.11 8.55 9.69
C ILE A 34 21.79 7.90 10.13
N PHE A 35 21.09 8.48 11.11
CA PHE A 35 19.81 7.94 11.56
C PHE A 35 18.71 8.11 10.51
N ASN A 36 18.79 9.13 9.65
CA ASN A 36 17.89 9.27 8.50
C ASN A 36 18.07 8.11 7.51
N PHE A 37 19.32 7.72 7.20
CA PHE A 37 19.57 6.57 6.33
C PHE A 37 19.02 5.27 6.92
N ILE A 38 19.18 5.05 8.23
CA ILE A 38 18.63 3.89 8.93
C ILE A 38 17.10 3.89 8.90
N ALA A 39 16.46 5.05 9.16
CA ALA A 39 15.02 5.19 9.10
C ALA A 39 14.46 4.93 7.70
N ILE A 40 15.13 5.42 6.66
CA ILE A 40 14.77 5.17 5.26
C ILE A 40 14.90 3.67 4.93
N ALA A 41 15.99 3.03 5.34
CA ALA A 41 16.18 1.60 5.11
C ALA A 41 15.10 0.75 5.80
N LEU A 42 14.75 1.09 7.05
CA LEU A 42 13.65 0.48 7.80
C LEU A 42 12.31 0.70 7.10
N ALA A 43 12.03 1.91 6.62
CA ALA A 43 10.80 2.24 5.91
C ALA A 43 10.67 1.41 4.62
N VAL A 44 11.73 1.28 3.83
CA VAL A 44 11.76 0.44 2.62
C VAL A 44 11.52 -1.02 2.96
N TYR A 45 12.14 -1.53 4.03
CA TYR A 45 11.94 -2.90 4.48
C TYR A 45 10.48 -3.17 4.90
N ILE A 46 9.89 -2.28 5.68
CA ILE A 46 8.48 -2.37 6.10
C ILE A 46 7.55 -2.24 4.90
N TYR A 47 7.86 -1.35 3.96
CA TYR A 47 7.07 -1.20 2.74
C TYR A 47 7.04 -2.50 1.92
N LYS A 48 8.17 -3.20 1.82
CA LYS A 48 8.27 -4.43 1.03
C LYS A 48 7.59 -5.62 1.70
N TYR A 49 7.78 -5.80 3.01
CA TYR A 49 7.37 -7.03 3.72
C TYR A 49 6.20 -6.83 4.68
N GLY A 50 6.11 -5.67 5.33
CA GLY A 50 5.05 -5.35 6.29
C GLY A 50 3.78 -4.82 5.64
N ASN A 51 3.88 -4.09 4.53
CA ASN A 51 2.73 -3.47 3.86
C ASN A 51 1.64 -4.49 3.46
N PRO A 52 1.97 -5.64 2.82
CA PRO A 52 0.96 -6.66 2.48
C PRO A 52 0.29 -7.29 3.70
N ILE A 53 0.91 -7.23 4.87
CA ILE A 53 0.39 -7.81 6.12
C ILE A 53 -0.45 -6.77 6.88
N LEU A 54 0.03 -5.53 6.95
CA LEU A 54 -0.64 -4.42 7.63
C LEU A 54 -1.88 -3.93 6.87
N PHE A 55 -1.77 -3.79 5.55
CA PHE A 55 -2.76 -3.08 4.73
C PHE A 55 -3.52 -4.00 3.76
N LYS A 56 -3.46 -5.32 3.93
CA LYS A 56 -4.14 -6.31 3.08
C LYS A 56 -5.58 -5.93 2.72
N GLU A 57 -6.41 -5.68 3.72
CA GLU A 57 -7.84 -5.33 3.54
C GLU A 57 -8.04 -3.97 2.85
N TYR A 58 -7.12 -3.04 3.05
CA TYR A 58 -7.17 -1.74 2.39
C TYR A 58 -6.81 -1.89 0.90
N ASP A 59 -5.77 -2.65 0.58
CA ASP A 59 -5.32 -2.89 -0.78
C ASP A 59 -6.33 -3.72 -1.59
N GLU A 60 -6.97 -4.71 -0.97
CA GLU A 60 -8.08 -5.45 -1.59
C GLU A 60 -9.24 -4.51 -1.96
N ARG A 61 -9.65 -3.62 -1.04
CA ARG A 61 -10.70 -2.62 -1.34
C ARG A 61 -10.28 -1.66 -2.45
N ARG A 62 -9.01 -1.24 -2.47
CA ARG A 62 -8.47 -0.34 -3.49
C ARG A 62 -8.45 -1.01 -4.87
N LYS A 63 -8.05 -2.28 -4.91
CA LYS A 63 -8.02 -3.10 -6.13
C LYS A 63 -9.42 -3.26 -6.73
N ASN A 64 -10.41 -3.57 -5.90
CA ASN A 64 -11.80 -3.72 -6.37
C ASN A 64 -12.33 -2.43 -6.99
N LYS A 65 -12.11 -1.27 -6.35
CA LYS A 65 -12.48 0.04 -6.91
C LYS A 65 -11.79 0.32 -8.25
N TYR A 66 -10.52 -0.07 -8.38
CA TYR A 66 -9.77 0.10 -9.61
C TYR A 66 -10.31 -0.79 -10.73
N GLU A 67 -10.67 -2.04 -10.41
CA GLU A 67 -11.29 -2.96 -11.37
C GLU A 67 -12.66 -2.47 -11.84
N GLU A 68 -13.52 -2.00 -10.93
CA GLU A 68 -14.82 -1.39 -11.26
C GLU A 68 -14.65 -0.19 -12.20
N ALA A 69 -13.75 0.73 -11.86
CA ALA A 69 -13.46 1.90 -12.71
C ALA A 69 -12.91 1.48 -14.08
N MET A 70 -12.09 0.43 -14.14
CA MET A 70 -11.55 -0.09 -15.40
C MET A 70 -12.65 -0.72 -16.27
N GLN A 71 -13.60 -1.45 -15.68
CA GLN A 71 -14.73 -2.02 -16.40
C GLN A 71 -15.61 -0.93 -17.02
N VAL A 72 -15.92 0.14 -16.27
CA VAL A 72 -16.67 1.28 -16.79
C VAL A 72 -15.92 1.96 -17.95
N ARG A 73 -14.61 2.18 -17.81
CA ARG A 73 -13.79 2.77 -18.89
C ARG A 73 -13.78 1.90 -20.14
N LYS A 74 -13.62 0.59 -20.00
CA LYS A 74 -13.68 -0.35 -21.13
C LYS A 74 -15.06 -0.34 -21.79
N ALA A 75 -16.15 -0.38 -21.03
CA ALA A 75 -17.50 -0.32 -21.56
C ALA A 75 -17.76 0.98 -22.34
N ALA A 76 -17.34 2.13 -21.80
CA ALA A 76 -17.43 3.41 -22.47
C ALA A 76 -16.61 3.43 -23.78
N GLN A 77 -15.38 2.92 -23.75
CA GLN A 77 -14.53 2.83 -24.95
C GLN A 77 -15.13 1.94 -26.02
N THR A 78 -15.67 0.77 -25.66
CA THR A 78 -16.33 -0.15 -26.59
C THR A 78 -17.60 0.48 -27.18
N ALA A 79 -18.42 1.17 -26.38
CA ALA A 79 -19.63 1.85 -26.84
C ALA A 79 -19.32 3.01 -27.81
N ILE A 80 -18.25 3.77 -27.55
CA ILE A 80 -17.79 4.83 -28.46
C ILE A 80 -17.25 4.22 -29.76
N SER A 81 -16.46 3.15 -29.67
CA SER A 81 -15.89 2.44 -30.83
C SER A 81 -16.99 1.82 -31.70
N SER A 82 -17.97 1.13 -31.10
CA SER A 82 -19.08 0.51 -31.83
C SER A 82 -19.96 1.55 -32.55
N LYS A 83 -20.24 2.70 -31.91
CA LYS A 83 -20.96 3.81 -32.55
C LYS A 83 -20.20 4.40 -33.75
N ARG A 84 -18.87 4.36 -33.72
CA ARG A 84 -18.01 4.77 -34.85
C ARG A 84 -18.08 3.78 -36.02
N ILE A 85 -18.21 2.48 -35.73
CA ILE A 85 -18.34 1.40 -36.72
C ILE A 85 -19.73 1.42 -37.38
N PHE A 86 -20.78 1.73 -36.63
CA PHE A 86 -22.17 1.80 -37.14
C PHE A 86 -22.50 3.07 -37.94
N LYS A 87 -21.61 4.06 -38.00
CA LYS A 87 -21.82 5.32 -38.75
C LYS A 87 -21.22 5.29 -40.17
N LYS A 88 -21.10 4.11 -40.78
CA LYS A 88 -20.63 3.93 -42.15
C LYS A 88 -21.73 3.38 -43.04
#